data_AF-A0A936U471-F1
#
_entry.id   AF-A0A936U471-F1
#
_cell.length_a   1.000
_cell.length_b   1.000
_cell.length_c   1.000
_cell.angle_alpha   90.00
_cell.angle_beta   90.00
_cell.angle_gamma   90.00
#
_symmetry.space_group_name_H-M   'P 1'
#
loop_
_entity.id
_entity.type
_entity.pdbx_description
1 polymer ?
#
loop_
_entity_poly.entity_id
_entity_poly.type
_entity_poly.pdbx_seq_one_letter_code
_entity_poly.pdbx_strand_id
1 'polypeptide(L)'
;MAVTDQDEVNLIAALAARQLGARRTIARVQSGQYNEPGQGILYGMLGIDVVMNPRVLLAQEIAKIARSRGALEVLGVAGNRVELVQVELPAVSKMLHKTLANLSLPAETLVAAVVRDGELFVPGGADVLLPGDRAYLIGRTGQMEAVAQSFTGAKAATRLCIVGGGVVGHTLARQLAGSDVEIMLLEKERAGPSSSPPSSTA
;
A
#
# COMPACT_ATOMS: atom_id res chain seq x y z
N MET A 1 22.69 -5.82 -3.32
CA MET A 1 21.80 -4.90 -2.58
C MET A 1 22.37 -4.71 -1.18
N ALA A 2 22.19 -3.55 -0.56
CA ALA A 2 22.65 -3.27 0.79
C ALA A 2 21.45 -2.90 1.68
N VAL A 3 21.17 -3.76 2.67
CA VAL A 3 19.90 -3.79 3.42
C VAL A 3 20.08 -3.91 4.94
N THR A 4 21.28 -3.60 5.44
CA THR A 4 21.58 -3.55 6.88
C THR A 4 20.78 -2.46 7.57
N ASP A 5 20.77 -2.43 8.90
CA ASP A 5 20.04 -1.42 9.68
C ASP A 5 20.70 -0.03 9.70
N GLN A 6 21.87 0.11 9.08
CA GLN A 6 22.60 1.36 9.01
C GLN A 6 22.55 1.92 7.58
N ASP A 7 21.96 3.10 7.44
CA ASP A 7 21.79 3.76 6.14
C ASP A 7 23.14 4.11 5.52
N GLU A 8 24.10 4.57 6.33
CA GLU A 8 25.44 4.94 5.89
C GLU A 8 26.19 3.74 5.32
N VAL A 9 26.10 2.59 6.00
CA VAL A 9 26.68 1.32 5.52
C VAL A 9 26.03 0.91 4.20
N ASN A 10 24.70 1.06 4.08
CA ASN A 10 24.00 0.68 2.86
C ASN A 10 24.39 1.56 1.67
N LEU A 11 24.50 2.87 1.87
CA LEU A 11 24.90 3.83 0.83
C LEU A 11 26.35 3.59 0.39
N ILE A 12 27.29 3.47 1.33
CA ILE A 12 28.71 3.24 1.02
C ILE A 12 28.90 1.89 0.33
N ALA A 13 28.27 0.83 0.84
CA ALA A 13 28.39 -0.50 0.25
C ALA A 13 27.82 -0.56 -1.17
N ALA A 14 26.65 0.07 -1.41
CA ALA A 14 26.06 0.12 -2.74
C ALA A 14 26.90 0.96 -3.73
N LEU A 15 27.48 2.07 -3.27
CA LEU A 15 28.38 2.89 -4.08
C LEU A 15 29.68 2.15 -4.42
N ALA A 16 30.32 1.54 -3.43
CA ALA A 16 31.55 0.76 -3.63
C ALA A 16 31.31 -0.40 -4.60
N ALA A 17 30.20 -1.14 -4.46
CA ALA A 17 29.83 -2.20 -5.38
C ALA A 17 29.68 -1.69 -6.83
N ARG A 18 29.09 -0.49 -7.01
CA ARG A 18 28.96 0.12 -8.34
C ARG A 18 30.32 0.43 -8.95
N GLN A 19 31.22 1.03 -8.17
CA GLN A 19 32.59 1.35 -8.62
C GLN A 19 33.40 0.10 -8.96
N LEU A 20 33.14 -1.02 -8.27
CA LEU A 20 33.75 -2.31 -8.54
C LEU A 20 33.11 -3.07 -9.73
N GLY A 21 32.18 -2.45 -10.45
CA GLY A 21 31.61 -3.00 -11.69
C GLY A 21 30.28 -3.74 -11.53
N ALA A 22 29.59 -3.62 -10.39
CA ALA A 22 28.25 -4.18 -10.26
C ALA A 22 27.29 -3.54 -11.28
N ARG A 23 26.60 -4.38 -12.08
CA ARG A 23 25.66 -3.93 -13.11
C ARG A 23 24.46 -3.16 -12.55
N ARG A 24 24.05 -3.46 -11.32
CA ARG A 24 22.91 -2.81 -10.64
C ARG A 24 23.11 -2.78 -9.13
N THR A 25 22.91 -1.64 -8.49
CA THR A 25 23.05 -1.43 -7.05
C THR A 25 21.79 -0.83 -6.44
N ILE A 26 21.42 -1.34 -5.26
CA ILE A 26 20.22 -0.92 -4.53
C ILE A 26 20.61 -0.73 -3.06
N ALA A 27 20.27 0.42 -2.49
CA ALA A 27 20.49 0.76 -1.09
C ALA A 27 19.17 1.01 -0.36
N ARG A 28 18.99 0.39 0.80
CA ARG A 28 17.89 0.71 1.71
C ARG A 28 18.27 1.88 2.61
N VAL A 29 17.39 2.88 2.72
CA VAL A 29 17.51 4.00 3.64
C VAL A 29 16.23 4.19 4.45
N GLN A 30 16.33 4.65 5.70
CA GLN A 30 15.19 4.90 6.58
C GLN A 30 15.21 6.28 7.25
N SER A 31 16.29 7.03 7.08
CA SER A 31 16.53 8.34 7.68
C SER A 31 15.54 9.40 7.24
N GLY A 32 15.27 10.33 8.16
CA GLY A 32 14.36 11.48 8.00
C GLY A 32 14.48 12.22 6.66
N GLN A 33 15.71 12.44 6.23
CA GLN A 33 16.07 13.15 5.00
C GLN A 33 15.58 12.48 3.71
N TYR A 34 15.16 11.22 3.75
CA TYR A 34 14.61 10.46 2.63
C TYR A 34 13.12 10.13 2.82
N ASN A 35 12.42 10.85 3.69
CA ASN A 35 11.00 10.61 3.99
C ASN A 35 10.03 11.47 3.16
N GLU A 36 10.52 12.22 2.17
CA GLU A 36 9.68 13.10 1.36
C GLU A 36 8.50 12.31 0.74
N PRO A 37 7.24 12.74 0.98
CA PRO A 37 6.07 12.07 0.44
C PRO A 37 6.15 11.96 -1.08
N GLY A 38 6.03 10.74 -1.61
CA GLY A 38 6.15 10.49 -3.05
C GLY A 38 7.53 10.01 -3.51
N GLN A 39 8.57 10.16 -2.68
CA GLN A 39 9.94 9.78 -3.00
C GLN A 39 10.37 8.49 -2.28
N GLY A 40 9.52 7.46 -2.31
CA GLY A 40 9.85 6.15 -1.74
C GLY A 40 11.00 5.45 -2.46
N ILE A 41 11.28 5.84 -3.71
CA ILE A 41 12.40 5.37 -4.53
C ILE A 41 13.05 6.56 -5.22
N LEU A 42 14.38 6.63 -5.16
CA LEU A 42 15.21 7.58 -5.87
C LEU A 42 16.13 6.82 -6.82
N TYR A 43 16.17 7.22 -8.09
CA TYR A 43 17.00 6.59 -9.11
C TYR A 43 18.27 7.40 -9.37
N GLY A 44 19.40 6.72 -9.52
CA GLY A 44 20.68 7.34 -9.90
C GLY A 44 21.32 8.23 -8.83
N MET A 45 20.79 8.24 -7.61
CA MET A 45 21.30 9.09 -6.52
C MET A 45 22.71 8.64 -6.11
N LEU A 46 23.66 9.57 -6.07
CA LEU A 46 25.06 9.31 -5.69
C LEU A 46 25.74 8.21 -6.55
N GLY A 47 25.26 7.95 -7.77
CA GLY A 47 25.76 6.85 -8.62
C GLY A 47 25.22 5.46 -8.25
N ILE A 48 24.30 5.36 -7.29
CA ILE A 48 23.57 4.14 -6.96
C ILE A 48 22.33 4.06 -7.87
N ASP A 49 22.05 2.90 -8.46
CA ASP A 49 20.92 2.80 -9.40
C ASP A 49 19.57 3.06 -8.71
N VAL A 50 19.40 2.56 -7.47
CA VAL A 50 18.15 2.68 -6.71
C VAL A 50 18.44 2.91 -5.22
N VAL A 51 17.89 3.98 -4.65
CA VAL A 51 17.82 4.19 -3.20
C VAL A 51 16.34 4.10 -2.80
N MET A 52 16.01 3.26 -1.82
CA MET A 52 14.62 3.02 -1.44
C MET A 52 14.37 3.20 0.06
N ASN A 53 13.23 3.82 0.38
CA ASN A 53 12.73 3.97 1.73
C ASN A 53 11.50 3.07 1.96
N PRO A 54 11.64 1.92 2.64
CA PRO A 54 10.55 1.00 2.83
C PRO A 54 9.41 1.57 3.68
N ARG A 55 9.68 2.53 4.57
CA ARG A 55 8.65 3.15 5.41
C ARG A 55 7.73 4.05 4.58
N VAL A 56 8.30 4.80 3.64
CA VAL A 56 7.53 5.64 2.71
C VAL A 56 6.73 4.77 1.74
N LEU A 57 7.34 3.71 1.19
CA LEU A 57 6.66 2.75 0.32
C LEU A 57 5.49 2.07 1.04
N LEU A 58 5.67 1.66 2.29
CA LEU A 58 4.60 1.09 3.09
C LEU A 58 3.44 2.08 3.27
N ALA A 59 3.75 3.34 3.60
CA ALA A 59 2.72 4.37 3.71
C ALA A 59 1.96 4.59 2.38
N GLN A 60 2.64 4.50 1.23
CA GLN A 60 2.02 4.56 -0.10
C GLN A 60 1.05 3.41 -0.35
N GLU A 61 1.44 2.18 -0.02
CA GLU A 61 0.55 1.02 -0.18
C GLU A 61 -0.67 1.10 0.73
N ILE A 62 -0.48 1.49 2.00
CA ILE A 62 -1.61 1.69 2.93
C ILE A 62 -2.53 2.80 2.40
N ALA A 63 -1.98 3.88 1.86
CA ALA A 63 -2.78 4.98 1.32
C ALA A 63 -3.63 4.55 0.10
N LYS A 64 -3.14 3.63 -0.74
CA LYS A 64 -3.95 3.08 -1.86
C LYS A 64 -5.17 2.32 -1.32
N ILE A 65 -4.96 1.46 -0.33
CA ILE A 65 -6.04 0.68 0.28
C ILE A 65 -7.01 1.61 1.01
N ALA A 66 -6.51 2.59 1.78
CA ALA A 66 -7.33 3.53 2.53
C ALA A 66 -8.21 4.44 1.65
N ARG A 67 -7.77 4.77 0.43
CA ARG A 67 -8.58 5.50 -0.56
C ARG A 67 -9.59 4.62 -1.29
N SER A 68 -9.38 3.30 -1.31
CA SER A 68 -10.24 2.38 -2.05
C SER A 68 -11.62 2.23 -1.41
N ARG A 69 -12.59 1.77 -2.22
CA ARG A 69 -13.94 1.44 -1.77
C ARG A 69 -14.10 -0.06 -1.64
N GLY A 70 -13.73 -0.59 -0.47
CA GLY A 70 -13.89 -2.01 -0.15
C GLY A 70 -12.83 -2.93 -0.74
N ALA A 71 -11.72 -2.39 -1.28
CA ALA A 71 -10.59 -3.24 -1.62
C ALA A 71 -9.84 -3.65 -0.36
N LEU A 72 -9.43 -4.92 -0.32
CA LEU A 72 -8.50 -5.45 0.67
C LEU A 72 -7.05 -5.27 0.22
N GLU A 73 -6.83 -5.26 -1.10
CA GLU A 73 -5.51 -5.12 -1.72
C GLU A 73 -5.66 -4.41 -3.07
N VAL A 74 -4.71 -3.55 -3.42
CA VAL A 74 -4.63 -2.87 -4.71
C VAL A 74 -3.20 -2.94 -5.21
N LEU A 75 -2.98 -3.67 -6.30
CA LEU A 75 -1.67 -3.86 -6.91
C LEU A 75 -1.65 -3.32 -8.33
N GLY A 76 -0.82 -2.31 -8.58
CA GLY A 76 -0.55 -1.80 -9.92
C GLY A 76 0.48 -2.64 -10.66
N VAL A 77 0.17 -3.05 -11.89
CA VAL A 77 1.07 -3.78 -12.79
C VAL A 77 1.25 -3.03 -14.12
N ALA A 78 2.25 -3.44 -14.90
CA ALA A 78 2.57 -2.84 -16.21
C ALA A 78 2.76 -1.31 -16.18
N GLY A 79 3.45 -0.80 -15.14
CA GLY A 79 3.65 0.64 -14.94
C GLY A 79 2.39 1.36 -14.47
N ASN A 80 1.57 0.69 -13.66
CA ASN A 80 0.29 1.20 -13.14
C ASN A 80 -0.74 1.51 -14.25
N ARG A 81 -0.71 0.73 -15.34
CA ARG A 81 -1.72 0.78 -16.41
C ARG A 81 -2.86 -0.23 -16.19
N VAL A 82 -2.56 -1.28 -15.45
CA VAL A 82 -3.48 -2.34 -15.05
C VAL A 82 -3.40 -2.46 -13.54
N GLU A 83 -4.54 -2.67 -12.90
CA GLU A 83 -4.64 -2.91 -11.46
C GLU A 83 -5.27 -4.28 -11.21
N LEU A 84 -4.71 -4.97 -10.24
CA LEU A 84 -5.29 -6.14 -9.59
C LEU A 84 -5.85 -5.68 -8.25
N VAL A 85 -7.12 -5.94 -8.00
CA VAL A 85 -7.82 -5.54 -6.78
C VAL A 85 -8.44 -6.76 -6.12
N GLN A 86 -8.12 -6.99 -4.85
CA GLN A 86 -8.79 -8.01 -4.05
C GLN A 86 -9.99 -7.40 -3.34
N VAL A 87 -11.14 -8.07 -3.42
CA VAL A 87 -12.35 -7.72 -2.68
C VAL A 87 -12.92 -8.93 -1.98
N GLU A 88 -13.58 -8.72 -0.85
CA GLU A 88 -14.39 -9.75 -0.19
C GLU A 88 -15.87 -9.49 -0.48
N LEU A 89 -16.59 -10.53 -0.93
CA LEU A 89 -18.00 -10.40 -1.28
C LEU A 89 -18.88 -10.50 -0.03
N PRO A 90 -19.58 -9.43 0.38
CA PRO A 90 -20.58 -9.54 1.42
C PRO A 90 -21.81 -10.30 0.92
N ALA A 91 -22.61 -10.83 1.84
CA ALA A 91 -23.86 -11.53 1.53
C ALA A 91 -24.89 -10.68 0.76
N VAL A 92 -24.75 -9.35 0.78
CA VAL A 92 -25.61 -8.40 0.07
C VAL A 92 -25.06 -7.99 -1.30
N SER A 93 -23.96 -8.62 -1.76
CA SER A 93 -23.34 -8.27 -3.05
C SER A 93 -24.26 -8.52 -4.23
N LYS A 94 -24.27 -7.57 -5.18
CA LYS A 94 -25.06 -7.65 -6.42
C LYS A 94 -24.48 -8.63 -7.45
N MET A 95 -23.27 -9.15 -7.19
CA MET A 95 -22.56 -10.10 -8.05
C MET A 95 -22.87 -11.56 -7.70
N LEU A 96 -23.60 -11.81 -6.62
CA LEU A 96 -24.03 -13.15 -6.21
C LEU A 96 -25.15 -13.68 -7.12
N HIS A 97 -25.33 -14.99 -7.10
CA HIS A 97 -26.41 -15.71 -7.80
C HIS A 97 -26.38 -15.61 -9.34
N LYS A 98 -25.28 -15.16 -9.91
CA LYS A 98 -25.05 -15.09 -11.35
C LYS A 98 -23.76 -15.82 -11.69
N THR A 99 -23.74 -16.46 -12.85
CA THR A 99 -22.50 -17.00 -13.40
C THR A 99 -21.58 -15.85 -13.80
N LEU A 100 -20.26 -16.05 -13.74
CA LEU A 100 -19.29 -15.04 -14.15
C LEU A 100 -19.51 -14.53 -15.59
N ALA A 101 -19.92 -15.41 -16.51
CA ALA A 101 -20.25 -15.05 -17.88
C ALA A 101 -21.45 -14.10 -18.01
N ASN A 102 -22.34 -14.08 -17.01
CA ASN A 102 -23.53 -13.23 -16.97
C ASN A 102 -23.32 -11.95 -16.12
N LEU A 103 -22.13 -11.73 -15.57
CA LEU A 103 -21.82 -10.49 -14.86
C LEU A 103 -21.59 -9.35 -15.85
N SER A 104 -22.28 -8.24 -15.63
CA SER A 104 -22.06 -7.00 -16.38
C SER A 104 -20.86 -6.26 -15.80
N LEU A 105 -19.65 -6.64 -16.24
CA LEU A 105 -18.41 -5.99 -15.86
C LEU A 105 -18.03 -4.91 -16.90
N PRO A 106 -17.36 -3.81 -16.49
CA PRO A 106 -16.79 -2.87 -17.44
C PRO A 106 -15.83 -3.57 -18.40
N ALA A 107 -15.71 -3.03 -19.63
CA ALA A 107 -14.81 -3.55 -20.64
C ALA A 107 -13.38 -3.70 -20.07
N GLU A 108 -12.69 -4.76 -20.48
CA GLU A 108 -11.32 -5.05 -20.02
C GLU A 108 -11.20 -5.26 -18.49
N THR A 109 -12.23 -5.84 -17.89
CA THR A 109 -12.23 -6.31 -16.50
C THR A 109 -12.48 -7.81 -16.46
N LEU A 110 -11.75 -8.52 -15.60
CA LEU A 110 -11.89 -9.96 -15.41
C LEU A 110 -11.81 -10.33 -13.92
N VAL A 111 -12.60 -11.31 -13.51
CA VAL A 111 -12.37 -12.03 -12.24
C VAL A 111 -11.26 -13.06 -12.51
N ALA A 112 -10.04 -12.76 -12.10
CA ALA A 112 -8.86 -13.55 -12.42
C ALA A 112 -8.72 -14.80 -11.53
N ALA A 113 -9.12 -14.69 -10.27
CA ALA A 113 -9.08 -15.79 -9.31
C ALA A 113 -10.10 -15.55 -8.19
N VAL A 114 -10.51 -16.62 -7.52
CA VAL A 114 -11.36 -16.58 -6.34
C VAL A 114 -10.70 -17.40 -5.24
N VAL A 115 -10.71 -16.88 -4.02
CA VAL A 115 -10.33 -17.61 -2.82
C VAL A 115 -11.59 -17.92 -2.03
N ARG A 116 -11.87 -19.21 -1.84
CA ARG A 116 -13.01 -19.73 -1.08
C ARG A 116 -12.47 -20.73 -0.06
N ASP A 117 -12.86 -20.57 1.21
CA ASP A 117 -12.42 -21.44 2.30
C ASP A 117 -10.89 -21.62 2.42
N GLY A 118 -10.14 -20.58 1.99
CA GLY A 118 -8.67 -20.58 2.00
C GLY A 118 -8.02 -21.16 0.74
N GLU A 119 -8.79 -21.75 -0.17
CA GLU A 119 -8.29 -22.30 -1.43
C GLU A 119 -8.47 -21.34 -2.59
N LEU A 120 -7.41 -21.15 -3.37
CA LEU A 120 -7.42 -20.32 -4.57
C LEU A 120 -7.71 -21.17 -5.81
N PHE A 121 -8.66 -20.72 -6.63
CA PHE A 121 -8.93 -21.32 -7.94
C PHE A 121 -9.15 -20.25 -9.01
N VAL A 122 -8.92 -20.63 -10.27
CA VAL A 122 -9.22 -19.80 -11.44
C VAL A 122 -10.63 -20.15 -11.90
N PRO A 123 -11.60 -19.23 -11.80
CA PRO A 123 -12.98 -19.54 -12.14
C PRO A 123 -13.17 -19.51 -13.67
N GLY A 124 -14.03 -20.40 -14.16
CA GLY A 124 -14.59 -20.34 -15.50
C GLY A 124 -15.86 -19.49 -15.57
N GLY A 125 -16.38 -19.29 -16.79
CA GLY A 125 -17.58 -18.49 -17.01
C GLY A 125 -18.86 -19.03 -16.37
N ALA A 126 -18.92 -20.33 -16.06
CA ALA A 126 -20.07 -20.98 -15.42
C ALA A 126 -20.04 -20.88 -13.89
N ASP A 127 -18.91 -20.52 -13.29
CA ASP A 127 -18.78 -20.42 -11.85
C ASP A 127 -19.60 -19.26 -11.29
N VAL A 128 -20.07 -19.43 -10.06
CA VAL A 128 -20.88 -18.46 -9.32
C VAL A 128 -20.12 -18.05 -8.07
N LEU A 129 -20.10 -16.75 -7.82
CA LEU A 129 -19.52 -16.19 -6.59
C LEU A 129 -20.48 -16.40 -5.41
N LEU A 130 -19.91 -16.71 -4.25
CA LEU A 130 -20.63 -16.94 -3.00
C LEU A 130 -20.27 -15.86 -1.96
N PRO A 131 -21.14 -15.63 -0.96
CA PRO A 131 -20.80 -14.79 0.19
C PRO A 131 -19.51 -15.26 0.86
N GLY A 132 -18.63 -14.33 1.21
CA GLY A 132 -17.33 -14.61 1.84
C GLY A 132 -16.20 -14.95 0.86
N ASP A 133 -16.50 -15.13 -0.43
CA ASP A 133 -15.46 -15.28 -1.46
C ASP A 133 -14.57 -14.03 -1.48
N ARG A 134 -13.26 -14.24 -1.59
CA ARG A 134 -12.32 -13.16 -1.94
C ARG A 134 -12.00 -13.24 -3.43
N ALA A 135 -12.49 -12.28 -4.20
CA ALA A 135 -12.26 -12.23 -5.64
C ALA A 135 -11.07 -11.31 -5.98
N TYR A 136 -10.19 -11.79 -6.85
CA TYR A 136 -9.15 -11.00 -7.49
C TYR A 136 -9.66 -10.48 -8.83
N LEU A 137 -9.79 -9.16 -8.92
CA LEU A 137 -10.32 -8.46 -10.09
C LEU A 137 -9.16 -7.79 -10.81
N ILE A 138 -9.04 -7.95 -12.13
CA ILE A 138 -7.98 -7.30 -12.92
C ILE A 138 -8.58 -6.44 -14.03
N GLY A 139 -8.04 -5.25 -14.24
CA GLY A 139 -8.47 -4.35 -15.31
C GLY A 139 -7.71 -3.03 -15.32
N ARG A 140 -8.20 -2.04 -16.08
CA ARG A 140 -7.53 -0.72 -16.18
C ARG A 140 -7.61 0.07 -14.86
N THR A 141 -6.47 0.63 -14.43
CA THR A 141 -6.31 1.41 -13.18
C THR A 141 -7.42 2.44 -12.91
N GLY A 142 -7.88 3.19 -13.91
CA GLY A 142 -8.88 4.24 -13.71
C GLY A 142 -10.31 3.75 -13.37
N GLN A 143 -10.64 2.47 -13.58
CA GLN A 143 -12.01 1.97 -13.40
C GLN A 143 -12.14 0.98 -12.23
N MET A 144 -11.02 0.47 -11.71
CA MET A 144 -11.05 -0.63 -10.73
C MET A 144 -11.67 -0.25 -9.40
N GLU A 145 -11.62 1.01 -8.98
CA GLU A 145 -12.33 1.48 -7.78
C GLU A 145 -13.85 1.28 -7.90
N ALA A 146 -14.43 1.65 -9.05
CA ALA A 146 -15.86 1.49 -9.31
C ALA A 146 -16.23 0.00 -9.46
N VAL A 147 -15.36 -0.80 -10.08
CA VAL A 147 -15.54 -2.26 -10.15
C VAL A 147 -15.56 -2.84 -8.74
N ALA A 148 -14.57 -2.56 -7.91
CA ALA A 148 -14.49 -3.06 -6.54
C ALA A 148 -15.74 -2.68 -5.72
N GLN A 149 -16.19 -1.43 -5.85
CA GLN A 149 -17.43 -0.96 -5.24
C GLN A 149 -18.67 -1.75 -5.69
N SER A 150 -18.73 -2.17 -6.96
CA SER A 150 -19.86 -2.96 -7.46
C SER A 150 -19.93 -4.39 -6.87
N PHE A 151 -18.77 -4.95 -6.50
CA PHE A 151 -18.68 -6.26 -5.85
C PHE A 151 -18.96 -6.19 -4.35
N THR A 152 -18.54 -5.13 -3.68
CA THR A 152 -18.63 -5.00 -2.22
C THR A 152 -19.85 -4.21 -1.75
N GLY A 153 -20.36 -3.29 -2.57
CA GLY A 153 -21.30 -2.26 -2.12
C GLY A 153 -20.70 -1.29 -1.10
N ALA A 154 -19.38 -1.33 -0.88
CA ALA A 154 -18.72 -0.51 0.11
C ALA A 154 -18.81 0.98 -0.25
N LYS A 155 -18.93 1.81 0.79
CA LYS A 155 -18.83 3.27 0.68
C LYS A 155 -17.39 3.68 1.01
N ALA A 156 -16.97 4.81 0.46
CA ALA A 156 -15.70 5.42 0.85
C ALA A 156 -15.72 5.71 2.36
N ALA A 157 -14.59 5.48 3.03
CA ALA A 157 -14.43 5.86 4.41
C ALA A 157 -14.45 7.40 4.52
N THR A 158 -15.23 7.94 5.46
CA THR A 158 -15.26 9.38 5.74
C THR A 158 -14.37 9.76 6.91
N ARG A 159 -13.99 8.79 7.74
CA ARG A 159 -13.15 8.96 8.92
C ARG A 159 -12.08 7.88 8.96
N LEU A 160 -10.83 8.29 9.14
CA LEU A 160 -9.70 7.38 9.28
C LEU A 160 -8.93 7.70 10.56
N CYS A 161 -8.75 6.70 11.43
CA CYS A 161 -7.88 6.80 12.59
C CYS A 161 -6.54 6.14 12.27
N ILE A 162 -5.46 6.90 12.43
CA ILE A 162 -4.08 6.41 12.33
C ILE A 162 -3.51 6.33 13.74
N VAL A 163 -3.12 5.13 14.17
CA VAL A 163 -2.50 4.91 15.48
C VAL A 163 -0.99 4.76 15.28
N GLY A 164 -0.22 5.72 15.76
CA GLY A 164 1.23 5.82 15.60
C GLY A 164 1.64 6.98 14.69
N GLY A 165 2.28 8.00 15.27
CA GLY A 165 2.81 9.20 14.61
C GLY A 165 4.27 9.09 14.14
N GLY A 166 4.81 7.87 14.04
CA GLY A 166 6.11 7.63 13.42
C GLY A 166 6.14 7.95 11.92
N VAL A 167 7.26 7.66 11.25
CA VAL A 167 7.45 7.96 9.81
C VAL A 167 6.28 7.46 8.96
N VAL A 168 5.87 6.19 9.13
CA VAL A 168 4.78 5.60 8.34
C VAL A 168 3.46 6.35 8.55
N GLY A 169 3.06 6.59 9.81
CA GLY A 169 1.79 7.24 10.11
C GLY A 169 1.75 8.70 9.69
N HIS A 170 2.86 9.43 9.87
CA HIS A 170 2.97 10.82 9.40
C HIS A 170 2.95 10.91 7.87
N THR A 171 3.72 10.05 7.18
CA THR A 171 3.72 9.98 5.71
C THR A 171 2.35 9.59 5.17
N LEU A 172 1.67 8.62 5.80
CA LEU A 172 0.31 8.21 5.44
C LEU A 172 -0.68 9.36 5.61
N ALA A 173 -0.67 10.03 6.76
CA ALA A 173 -1.54 11.19 7.01
C ALA A 173 -1.34 12.28 5.96
N ARG A 174 -0.09 12.60 5.61
CA ARG A 174 0.22 13.58 4.56
C ARG A 174 -0.23 13.15 3.16
N GLN A 175 -0.14 11.87 2.83
CA GLN A 175 -0.61 11.36 1.53
C GLN A 175 -2.13 11.32 1.39
N LEU A 176 -2.84 11.27 2.50
CA LEU A 176 -4.29 11.31 2.54
C LEU A 176 -4.83 12.72 2.77
N ALA A 177 -3.97 13.67 3.17
CA ALA A 177 -4.35 15.08 3.28
C ALA A 177 -4.82 15.62 1.92
N GLY A 178 -5.97 16.32 1.92
CA GLY A 178 -6.63 16.80 0.70
C GLY A 178 -7.63 15.82 0.06
N SER A 179 -7.83 14.65 0.66
CA SER A 179 -8.97 13.77 0.36
C SER A 179 -10.21 14.21 1.16
N ASP A 180 -11.40 13.76 0.77
CA ASP A 180 -12.66 13.99 1.51
C ASP A 180 -12.77 13.17 2.82
N VAL A 181 -11.63 12.85 3.46
CA VAL A 181 -11.54 11.97 4.63
C VAL A 181 -11.04 12.75 5.83
N GLU A 182 -11.79 12.69 6.93
CA GLU A 182 -11.39 13.24 8.23
C GLU A 182 -10.35 12.30 8.88
N ILE A 183 -9.14 12.81 9.14
CA ILE A 183 -8.02 12.00 9.66
C ILE A 183 -7.78 12.35 11.14
N MET A 184 -7.80 11.32 11.99
CA MET A 184 -7.39 11.41 13.40
C MET A 184 -6.08 10.66 13.60
N LEU A 185 -5.00 11.37 13.91
CA LEU A 185 -3.70 10.75 14.25
C LEU A 185 -3.55 10.67 15.77
N LEU A 186 -3.47 9.45 16.30
CA LEU A 186 -3.22 9.17 17.70
C LEU A 186 -1.75 8.76 17.88
N GLU A 187 -1.01 9.46 18.73
CA GLU A 187 0.37 9.11 19.06
C GLU A 187 0.52 8.98 20.57
N LYS A 188 1.26 7.95 21.01
CA LYS A 188 1.59 7.81 22.42
C LYS A 188 2.57 8.91 22.80
N GLU A 189 2.26 9.65 23.87
CA GLU A 189 3.16 10.64 24.44
C GLU A 189 4.53 10.00 24.72
N ARG A 190 5.60 10.57 24.16
CA ARG A 190 6.96 10.12 24.46
C ARG A 190 7.25 10.45 25.92
N ALA A 191 7.61 9.45 26.72
CA ALA A 191 8.32 9.70 27.97
C ALA A 191 9.61 10.45 27.63
N GLY A 192 9.69 11.74 28.02
CA GLY A 192 10.91 12.52 27.86
C GLY A 192 12.08 11.90 28.60
N PRO A 193 13.34 12.25 28.26
CA PRO A 193 14.47 11.88 29.10
C PRO A 193 14.22 12.43 30.52
N SER A 194 14.38 11.58 31.53
CA SER A 194 14.20 11.92 32.95
C SER A 194 14.89 13.25 33.25
N SER A 195 14.11 14.27 33.59
CA SER A 195 14.62 15.54 34.09
C SER A 195 15.44 15.28 35.36
N SER A 196 16.70 15.68 35.33
CA SER A 196 17.62 15.74 36.47
C SER A 196 16.95 16.42 37.68
N PRO A 197 17.25 16.01 38.93
CA PRO A 197 16.65 16.63 40.10
C PRO A 197 17.08 18.10 40.24
N PRO A 198 16.23 18.98 40.81
CA PRO A 198 16.52 20.40 40.96
C PRO A 198 17.74 20.60 41.88
N SER A 199 18.71 21.36 41.38
CA SER A 199 19.82 21.88 42.18
C SER A 199 19.28 22.82 43.25
N SER A 200 19.36 22.40 44.52
CA SER A 200 19.18 23.30 45.67
C SER A 200 20.42 24.18 45.79
N THR A 201 20.31 25.47 45.47
CA THR A 201 21.23 26.49 45.97
C THR A 201 20.70 27.02 47.30
N ALA A 202 21.58 26.99 48.30
CA ALA A 202 21.48 27.69 49.57
C ALA A 202 21.52 29.21 49.40
#